data_AF-A0A3D4UJK3-F1
#
_entry.id   AF-A0A3D4UJK3-F1
#
_cell.length_a   1.000
_cell.length_b   1.000
_cell.length_c   1.000
_cell.angle_alpha   90.00
_cell.angle_beta   90.00
_cell.angle_gamma   90.00
#
_symmetry.space_group_name_H-M   'P 1'
#
loop_
_entity.id
_entity.type
_entity.pdbx_description
1 polymer ?
#
loop_
_entity_poly.entity_id
_entity_poly.type
_entity_poly.pdbx_seq_one_letter_code
_entity_poly.pdbx_strand_id
1 'polypeptide(L)'
;MEVQRLGWPLAVVEIRQMWWDWGDPALEGPEPDPRPQLVPTGLVFNPLMVGGSLWLVLCVLPMAARVMRRVVRGRSGRCVWCGFEVEDLEVCPECGVGRVAE
;
A
#
# COMPACT_ATOMS: atom_id res chain seq x y z
N MET A 1 2.87 32.69 -15.61
CA MET A 1 2.39 31.65 -14.69
C MET A 1 3.27 30.40 -14.81
N GLU A 2 4.13 30.17 -13.82
CA GLU A 2 4.85 28.91 -13.64
C GLU A 2 4.11 28.07 -12.61
N VAL A 3 3.94 26.76 -12.86
CA VAL A 3 3.30 25.85 -11.91
C VAL A 3 4.31 24.79 -11.50
N GLN A 4 4.68 24.78 -10.23
CA GLN A 4 5.57 23.80 -9.64
C GLN A 4 4.78 22.85 -8.75
N ARG A 5 4.99 21.54 -8.94
CA ARG A 5 4.33 20.47 -8.18
C ARG A 5 5.37 19.73 -7.36
N LEU A 6 5.21 19.73 -6.04
CA LEU A 6 6.17 19.16 -5.09
C LEU A 6 5.55 17.98 -4.34
N GLY A 7 6.34 16.92 -4.11
CA GLY A 7 5.96 15.75 -3.33
C GLY A 7 6.49 14.43 -3.93
N TRP A 8 6.48 13.37 -3.13
CA TRP A 8 6.84 12.01 -3.54
C TRP A 8 6.00 10.97 -2.78
N PRO A 9 5.56 9.87 -3.42
CA PRO A 9 5.67 9.54 -4.85
C PRO A 9 4.78 10.38 -5.77
N LEU A 10 3.72 10.98 -5.24
CA LEU A 10 2.86 11.94 -5.94
C LEU A 10 3.00 13.34 -5.36
N ALA A 11 2.73 14.35 -6.18
CA ALA A 11 2.73 15.74 -5.75
C ALA A 11 1.61 16.03 -4.74
N VAL A 12 1.97 16.68 -3.64
CA VAL A 12 1.07 17.06 -2.52
C VAL A 12 0.88 18.57 -2.47
N VAL A 13 1.83 19.35 -2.99
CA VAL A 13 1.78 20.82 -2.98
C VAL A 13 1.89 21.33 -4.41
N GLU A 14 0.99 22.22 -4.80
CA GLU A 14 1.04 22.99 -6.04
C GLU A 14 1.35 24.46 -5.69
N ILE A 15 2.46 24.97 -6.23
CA ILE A 15 2.88 26.36 -6.11
C ILE A 15 2.70 27.00 -7.48
N ARG A 16 1.97 28.11 -7.54
CA ARG A 16 1.77 28.89 -8.77
C ARG A 16 2.51 30.21 -8.60
N GLN A 17 3.56 30.41 -9.38
CA GLN A 17 4.30 31.67 -9.39
C GLN A 17 3.76 32.56 -10.51
N MET A 18 3.39 33.78 -10.16
CA MET A 18 3.05 34.81 -11.13
C MET A 18 4.28 35.69 -11.35
N TRP A 19 4.64 35.92 -12.62
CA TRP A 19 5.72 36.83 -12.96
C TRP A 19 5.13 38.18 -13.34
N TRP A 20 5.89 39.25 -13.07
CA TRP A 20 5.53 40.58 -13.52
C TRP A 20 5.48 40.63 -15.05
N ASP A 21 4.48 41.32 -15.59
CA ASP A 21 4.54 41.75 -16.98
C ASP A 21 5.44 42.98 -17.09
N TRP A 22 6.68 42.77 -17.51
CA TRP A 22 7.67 43.85 -17.71
C TRP A 22 7.32 44.76 -18.90
N GLY A 23 6.32 44.39 -19.72
CA GLY A 23 5.82 45.18 -20.83
C GLY A 23 4.68 46.15 -20.48
N ASP A 24 4.09 46.04 -19.29
CA ASP A 24 3.03 46.94 -18.84
C ASP A 24 3.63 48.22 -18.19
N PRO A 25 3.47 49.41 -18.80
CA PRO A 25 3.97 50.66 -18.24
C PRO A 25 3.23 51.08 -16.97
N ALA A 26 2.02 50.56 -16.72
CA ALA A 26 1.29 50.84 -15.48
C ALA A 26 1.86 50.07 -14.28
N LEU A 27 2.68 49.04 -14.54
CA LEU A 27 3.20 48.13 -13.53
C LEU A 27 2.10 47.63 -12.58
N GLU A 28 0.88 47.43 -13.10
CA GLU A 28 -0.19 46.83 -12.30
C GLU A 28 0.26 45.40 -11.99
N GLY A 29 0.81 45.24 -10.78
CA GLY A 29 1.38 43.98 -10.34
C GLY A 29 0.32 42.89 -10.40
N PRO A 30 0.68 41.65 -10.74
CA PRO A 30 -0.25 40.55 -10.59
C PRO A 30 -0.76 40.51 -9.14
N GLU A 31 -2.00 40.07 -8.95
CA GLU A 31 -2.55 39.78 -7.62
C GLU A 31 -1.51 39.03 -6.76
N PRO A 32 -1.51 39.22 -5.43
CA PRO A 32 -0.52 38.59 -4.56
C PRO A 32 -0.39 37.10 -4.87
N ASP A 33 0.87 36.60 -4.93
CA ASP A 33 1.15 35.22 -5.31
C ASP A 33 0.17 34.26 -4.61
N PRO A 34 -0.57 33.44 -5.38
CA PRO A 34 -1.60 32.59 -4.82
C PRO A 34 -0.96 31.64 -3.79
N ARG A 35 -1.65 31.47 -2.66
CA ARG A 35 -1.17 30.59 -1.59
C ARG A 35 -0.93 29.17 -2.14
N PRO A 36 0.13 28.47 -1.69
CA PRO A 36 0.36 27.08 -2.04
C PRO A 36 -0.90 26.25 -1.80
N GLN A 37 -1.29 25.46 -2.79
CA GLN A 37 -2.50 24.64 -2.72
C GLN A 37 -2.11 23.19 -2.44
N LEU A 38 -2.88 22.53 -1.59
CA LEU A 38 -2.74 21.09 -1.38
C LEU A 38 -3.40 20.35 -2.54
N VAL A 39 -2.72 19.34 -3.04
CA VAL A 39 -3.22 18.43 -4.08
C VAL A 39 -3.84 17.21 -3.38
N PRO A 40 -5.18 17.08 -3.34
CA PRO A 40 -5.85 16.04 -2.54
C PRO A 40 -5.48 14.63 -2.97
N THR A 41 -5.21 14.43 -4.27
CA THR A 41 -4.80 13.14 -4.81
C THR A 41 -3.48 12.68 -4.19
N GLY A 42 -2.43 13.52 -4.19
CA GLY A 42 -1.17 13.16 -3.54
C GLY A 42 -1.32 12.99 -2.03
N LEU A 43 -2.16 13.79 -1.38
CA LEU A 43 -2.39 13.72 0.06
C LEU A 43 -3.03 12.39 0.51
N VAL A 44 -3.93 11.83 -0.29
CA VAL A 44 -4.62 10.56 0.00
C VAL A 44 -3.84 9.36 -0.53
N PHE A 45 -3.33 9.43 -1.76
CA PHE A 45 -2.70 8.27 -2.40
C PHE A 45 -1.28 8.01 -1.91
N ASN A 46 -0.50 9.01 -1.49
CA ASN A 46 0.83 8.76 -0.93
C ASN A 46 0.80 7.85 0.31
N PRO A 47 0.00 8.12 1.36
CA PRO A 47 -0.06 7.23 2.52
C PRO A 47 -0.68 5.87 2.18
N LEU A 48 -1.65 5.81 1.26
CA LEU A 48 -2.20 4.52 0.80
C LEU A 48 -1.17 3.69 0.04
N MET A 49 -0.35 4.31 -0.82
CA MET A 49 0.69 3.60 -1.55
C MET A 49 1.79 3.13 -0.62
N VAL A 50 2.38 4.04 0.17
CA VAL A 50 3.52 3.71 1.04
C VAL A 50 3.07 2.85 2.21
N GLY A 51 2.05 3.28 2.94
CA GLY A 51 1.51 2.54 4.08
C GLY A 51 0.82 1.24 3.66
N GLY A 52 0.03 1.27 2.58
CA GLY A 52 -0.66 0.08 2.08
C GLY A 52 0.31 -0.96 1.51
N SER A 53 1.34 -0.56 0.76
CA SER A 53 2.36 -1.51 0.29
C SER A 53 3.13 -2.15 1.44
N LEU A 54 3.53 -1.34 2.44
CA LEU A 54 4.19 -1.87 3.64
C LEU A 54 3.28 -2.83 4.41
N TRP A 55 2.00 -2.48 4.58
CA TRP A 55 1.02 -3.34 5.24
C TRP A 55 0.78 -4.65 4.47
N LEU A 56 0.70 -4.60 3.14
CA LEU A 56 0.60 -5.80 2.30
C LEU A 56 1.80 -6.73 2.51
N VAL A 57 3.01 -6.17 2.56
CA VAL A 57 4.23 -6.95 2.76
C VAL A 57 4.30 -7.53 4.17
N LEU A 58 3.97 -6.76 5.20
CA LEU A 58 4.13 -7.17 6.60
C LEU A 58 2.98 -8.04 7.12
N CYS A 59 1.77 -7.86 6.62
CA CYS A 59 0.58 -8.55 7.12
C CYS A 59 0.04 -9.59 6.13
N VAL A 60 -0.16 -9.20 4.87
CA VAL A 60 -0.83 -10.06 3.90
C VAL A 60 0.09 -11.18 3.41
N LEU A 61 1.34 -10.90 3.05
CA LEU A 61 2.28 -11.94 2.61
C LEU A 61 2.49 -13.08 3.62
N PRO A 62 2.79 -12.84 4.91
CA PRO A 62 2.98 -13.93 5.86
C PRO A 62 1.67 -14.69 6.14
N MET A 63 0.53 -14.00 6.14
CA MET A 63 -0.77 -14.65 6.29
C MET A 63 -1.06 -15.55 5.09
N ALA A 64 -0.88 -15.05 3.87
CA ALA A 64 -1.03 -15.81 2.64
C ALA A 64 -0.08 -17.01 2.59
N ALA A 65 1.19 -16.83 2.98
CA ALA A 65 2.16 -17.92 3.05
C ALA A 65 1.73 -19.00 4.05
N ARG A 66 1.19 -18.63 5.22
CA ARG A 66 0.65 -19.60 6.19
C ARG A 66 -0.54 -20.36 5.64
N VAL A 67 -1.49 -19.67 5.00
CA VAL A 67 -2.67 -20.29 4.39
C VAL A 67 -2.24 -21.23 3.25
N MET A 68 -1.37 -20.78 2.35
CA MET A 68 -0.86 -21.62 1.26
C MET A 68 -0.14 -22.87 1.78
N ARG A 69 0.71 -22.75 2.81
CA ARG A 69 1.36 -23.91 3.42
C ARG A 69 0.35 -24.90 3.99
N ARG A 70 -0.74 -24.43 4.61
CA ARG A 70 -1.82 -25.28 5.11
C ARG A 70 -2.53 -26.01 3.97
N VAL A 71 -2.88 -25.31 2.89
CA VAL A 71 -3.52 -25.90 1.71
C VAL A 71 -2.62 -26.96 1.06
N VAL A 72 -1.34 -26.67 0.87
CA VAL A 72 -0.37 -27.62 0.29
C VAL A 72 -0.24 -28.86 1.16
N ARG A 73 -0.14 -28.71 2.49
CA ARG A 73 -0.07 -29.84 3.43
C ARG A 73 -1.32 -30.70 3.37
N GLY A 74 -2.51 -30.09 3.38
CA GLY A 74 -3.76 -30.83 3.27
C GLY A 74 -3.86 -31.65 1.98
N ARG A 75 -3.43 -31.07 0.84
CA ARG A 75 -3.39 -31.77 -0.46
C ARG A 75 -2.36 -32.90 -0.51
N SER A 76 -1.30 -32.82 0.29
CA SER A 76 -0.24 -33.83 0.34
C SER A 76 -0.45 -34.88 1.44
N GLY A 77 -1.67 -35.01 1.99
CA GLY A 77 -1.97 -35.95 3.07
C GLY A 77 -1.30 -35.63 4.41
N ARG A 78 -0.76 -34.41 4.58
CA ARG A 78 -0.08 -33.96 5.80
C ARG A 78 -0.98 -33.09 6.67
N CYS A 79 -0.74 -33.11 7.97
CA CYS A 79 -1.45 -32.27 8.92
C CYS A 79 -1.22 -30.79 8.61
N VAL A 80 -2.29 -30.01 8.49
CA VAL A 80 -2.22 -28.58 8.16
C VAL A 80 -1.48 -27.76 9.22
N TRP A 81 -1.49 -28.21 10.48
CA TRP A 81 -0.86 -27.53 11.61
C TRP A 81 0.63 -27.89 11.76
N CYS A 82 0.95 -29.12 12.13
CA CYS A 82 2.33 -29.54 12.42
C CYS A 82 3.09 -30.01 11.18
N GLY A 83 2.41 -30.45 10.11
CA GLY A 83 3.04 -30.98 8.90
C GLY A 83 3.36 -32.47 8.92
N PHE A 84 2.97 -33.20 9.98
CA PHE A 84 3.13 -34.65 10.08
C PHE A 84 2.32 -35.39 9.02
N GLU A 85 2.81 -36.53 8.54
CA GLU A 85 2.11 -37.38 7.58
C GLU A 85 0.94 -38.10 8.28
N VAL A 86 -0.28 -37.80 7.85
CA VAL A 86 -1.52 -38.30 8.46
C VAL A 86 -2.38 -39.02 7.43
N GLU A 87 -1.73 -39.64 6.44
CA GLU A 87 -2.41 -40.53 5.50
C GLU A 87 -3.19 -41.60 6.27
N ASP A 88 -4.48 -41.67 5.99
CA ASP A 88 -5.45 -42.58 6.61
C ASP A 88 -5.67 -42.44 8.13
N LEU A 89 -5.29 -41.31 8.73
CA LEU A 89 -5.55 -41.00 10.13
C LEU A 89 -6.57 -39.86 10.28
N GLU A 90 -7.61 -40.07 11.08
CA GLU A 90 -8.61 -39.03 11.40
C GLU A 90 -8.01 -37.91 12.28
N VAL A 91 -7.07 -38.28 13.15
CA VAL A 91 -6.44 -37.38 14.13
C VAL A 91 -4.92 -37.45 14.03
N CYS A 92 -4.26 -36.28 14.04
CA CYS A 92 -2.81 -36.22 14.02
C CYS A 92 -2.21 -36.66 15.37
N PRO A 93 -1.27 -37.64 15.39
CA PRO A 93 -0.69 -38.14 16.63
C PRO A 93 0.23 -37.12 17.33
N GLU A 94 0.81 -36.17 16.58
CA GLU A 94 1.73 -35.17 17.13
C GLU A 94 1.01 -34.01 17.81
N CYS A 95 0.02 -33.41 17.13
CA CYS A 95 -0.64 -32.21 17.63
C CYS A 95 -2.06 -32.45 18.17
N GLY A 96 -2.60 -33.66 18.04
CA GLY A 96 -3.96 -34.01 18.49
C GLY A 96 -5.09 -33.29 17.74
N VAL A 97 -4.77 -32.49 16.72
CA VAL A 97 -5.74 -31.76 15.90
C VAL A 97 -6.12 -32.64 14.71
N GLY A 98 -7.43 -32.83 14.50
CA GLY A 98 -7.99 -33.62 13.40
C GLY A 98 -7.52 -33.17 12.01
N ARG A 99 -7.61 -34.06 11.03
CA ARG A 99 -7.33 -33.79 9.61
C ARG A 99 -8.30 -32.73 9.10
N VAL A 100 -7.93 -31.44 9.12
CA VAL A 100 -8.78 -30.39 8.52
C VAL A 100 -8.53 -30.37 7.02
N ALA A 101 -9.29 -31.18 6.29
CA ALA A 101 -9.50 -31.06 4.85
C ALA A 101 -10.89 -31.63 4.51
N GLU A 102 -11.93 -30.83 4.75
CA GLU A 102 -13.17 -30.82 3.95
C GLU A 102 -13.25 -29.48 3.22
#